data_AF-A0A9P6SH45-F1
#
_entry.id   AF-A0A9P6SH45-F1
#
_cell.length_a   1.000
_cell.length_b   1.000
_cell.length_c   1.000
_cell.angle_alpha   90.00
_cell.angle_beta   90.00
_cell.angle_gamma   90.00
#
_symmetry.space_group_name_H-M   'P 1'
#
loop_
_entity.id
_entity.type
_entity.pdbx_description
1 polymer ?
#
loop_
_entity_poly.entity_id
_entity_poly.type
_entity_poly.pdbx_seq_one_letter_code
_entity_poly.pdbx_strand_id
1 'polypeptide(L)'
;IIKPITEGSDLVAKRSAQDTLYTCLEAALRMLHPFMPFLTEELYQRLPRRDGDKIPTIVKSPFPVNNPTYIDEQADADFELVFAVVRSGRSLMGDYNMTKGGQIYILGSTEIAKLLKSEEAGIATLTKGSKSCTVVSDVAQIPEGCASQTIQEGCTVYLLVKGMVDVDAEVQKIEKKLTKVQKAKEDLEKKTQDATYLTKVKPEIREMNEAKLKDYEAEIATLTSGIDTFMKLK
;
A
#
# COMPACT_ATOMS: atom_id res chain seq x y z
N ILE A 1 -2.89 -12.15 3.31
CA ILE A 1 -2.67 -13.42 2.58
C ILE A 1 -3.13 -14.62 3.41
N ILE A 2 -2.67 -14.83 4.65
CA ILE A 2 -3.07 -16.00 5.47
C ILE A 2 -4.56 -16.08 5.87
N LYS A 3 -5.25 -14.95 6.08
CA LYS A 3 -6.63 -14.93 6.58
C LYS A 3 -7.62 -15.72 5.70
N PRO A 4 -7.71 -15.49 4.38
CA PRO A 4 -8.58 -16.27 3.51
C PRO A 4 -8.23 -17.77 3.50
N ILE A 5 -6.94 -18.13 3.67
CA ILE A 5 -6.51 -19.54 3.77
C ILE A 5 -7.04 -20.17 5.07
N THR A 6 -6.98 -19.45 6.20
CA THR A 6 -7.45 -19.96 7.49
C THR A 6 -8.98 -20.06 7.61
N GLU A 7 -9.70 -19.22 6.86
CA GLU A 7 -11.17 -19.20 6.78
C GLU A 7 -11.71 -20.13 5.67
N GLY A 8 -10.83 -20.63 4.79
CA GLY A 8 -11.16 -21.54 3.71
C GLY A 8 -11.46 -22.99 4.16
N SER A 9 -11.92 -23.79 3.20
CA SER A 9 -12.29 -25.20 3.40
C SER A 9 -11.13 -26.19 3.25
N ASP A 10 -9.99 -25.77 2.69
CA ASP A 10 -8.82 -26.63 2.52
C ASP A 10 -8.08 -26.81 3.85
N LEU A 11 -8.24 -27.99 4.44
CA LEU A 11 -7.65 -28.34 5.72
C LEU A 11 -6.12 -28.44 5.66
N VAL A 12 -5.55 -28.84 4.52
CA VAL A 12 -4.09 -28.98 4.36
C VAL A 12 -3.46 -27.60 4.29
N ALA A 13 -3.98 -26.73 3.43
CA ALA A 13 -3.50 -25.35 3.32
C ALA A 13 -3.66 -24.58 4.64
N LYS A 14 -4.80 -24.76 5.33
CA LYS A 14 -5.03 -24.17 6.65
C LYS A 14 -4.01 -24.64 7.68
N ARG A 15 -3.73 -25.95 7.72
CA ARG A 15 -2.76 -26.50 8.66
C ARG A 15 -1.35 -26.01 8.36
N SER A 16 -0.95 -25.99 7.09
CA SER A 16 0.33 -25.44 6.66
C SER A 16 0.50 -23.98 7.10
N ALA A 17 -0.52 -23.14 6.89
CA ALA A 17 -0.47 -21.73 7.32
C ALA A 17 -0.35 -21.59 8.86
N GLN A 18 -1.06 -22.43 9.62
CA GLN A 18 -0.97 -22.46 11.09
C GLN A 18 0.41 -22.90 11.58
N ASP A 19 1.01 -23.93 10.96
CA ASP A 19 2.32 -24.43 11.33
C ASP A 19 3.43 -23.40 10.99
N THR A 20 3.31 -22.68 9.88
CA THR A 20 4.21 -21.55 9.55
C THR A 20 4.08 -20.42 10.57
N LEU A 21 2.84 -19.99 10.87
CA LEU A 21 2.56 -18.98 11.90
C LEU A 21 3.15 -19.35 13.26
N TYR A 22 2.95 -20.60 13.68
CA TYR A 22 3.52 -21.12 14.92
C TYR A 22 5.04 -21.00 14.91
N THR A 23 5.69 -21.48 13.85
CA THR A 23 7.17 -21.49 13.73
C THR A 23 7.74 -20.07 13.83
N CYS A 24 7.16 -19.13 13.08
CA CYS A 24 7.60 -17.73 13.07
C CYS A 24 7.36 -17.06 14.42
N LEU A 25 6.17 -17.25 15.02
CA LEU A 25 5.82 -16.65 16.31
C LEU A 25 6.70 -17.18 17.44
N GLU A 26 6.93 -18.49 17.49
CA GLU A 26 7.78 -19.11 18.49
C GLU A 26 9.21 -18.58 18.41
N ALA A 27 9.79 -18.52 17.21
CA ALA A 27 11.13 -17.96 17.00
C ALA A 27 11.18 -16.46 17.40
N ALA A 28 10.16 -15.68 17.01
CA ALA A 28 10.07 -14.27 17.36
C ALA A 28 10.01 -14.05 18.88
N LEU A 29 9.21 -14.84 19.61
CA LEU A 29 9.12 -14.76 21.07
C LEU A 29 10.47 -15.05 21.73
N ARG A 30 11.21 -16.07 21.25
CA ARG A 30 12.54 -16.39 21.80
C ARG A 30 13.56 -15.28 21.54
N MET A 31 13.54 -14.68 20.35
CA MET A 31 14.42 -13.53 20.03
C MET A 31 14.08 -12.30 20.87
N LEU A 32 12.80 -12.10 21.18
CA LEU A 32 12.30 -10.95 21.93
C LEU A 32 12.47 -11.11 23.46
N HIS A 33 12.63 -12.34 23.94
CA HIS A 33 12.68 -12.66 25.36
C HIS A 33 13.74 -11.89 26.18
N PRO A 34 14.98 -11.67 25.68
CA PRO A 34 15.97 -10.86 26.39
C PRO A 34 15.54 -9.42 26.68
N PHE A 35 14.59 -8.89 25.90
CA PHE A 35 14.08 -7.52 26.05
C PHE A 35 12.78 -7.45 26.86
N MET A 36 11.89 -8.44 26.70
CA MET A 36 10.58 -8.46 27.35
C MET A 36 10.28 -9.82 28.00
N PRO A 37 10.99 -10.18 29.09
CA PRO A 37 11.01 -11.55 29.61
C PRO A 37 9.65 -12.03 30.13
N PHE A 38 8.92 -11.17 30.86
CA PHE A 38 7.63 -11.56 31.44
C PHE A 38 6.54 -11.73 30.40
N LEU A 39 6.45 -10.80 29.43
CA LEU A 39 5.43 -10.85 28.37
C LEU A 39 5.66 -12.05 27.45
N THR A 40 6.91 -12.25 27.02
CA THR A 40 7.24 -13.34 26.10
C THR A 40 7.11 -14.72 26.76
N GLU A 41 7.42 -14.87 28.05
CA GLU A 41 7.14 -16.09 28.81
C GLU A 41 5.63 -16.38 28.85
N GLU A 42 4.82 -15.37 29.18
CA GLU A 42 3.37 -15.50 29.30
C GLU A 42 2.70 -15.92 27.98
N LEU A 43 3.14 -15.33 26.86
CA LEU A 43 2.69 -15.68 25.51
C LEU A 43 3.21 -17.05 25.07
N TYR A 44 4.46 -17.40 25.39
CA TYR A 44 5.05 -18.70 25.07
C TYR A 44 4.34 -19.85 25.77
N GLN A 45 3.91 -19.66 27.02
CA GLN A 45 3.13 -20.67 27.75
C GLN A 45 1.72 -20.88 27.21
N ARG A 46 1.13 -19.89 26.52
CA ARG A 46 -0.16 -20.01 25.84
C ARG A 46 -0.07 -20.66 24.47
N LEU A 47 1.13 -20.79 23.91
CA LEU A 47 1.32 -21.34 22.58
C LEU A 47 1.06 -22.86 22.59
N PRO A 48 0.30 -23.42 21.64
CA PRO A 48 0.02 -24.86 21.60
C PRO A 48 1.30 -25.70 21.44
N ARG A 49 1.62 -26.58 22.39
CA ARG A 49 2.87 -27.36 22.31
C ARG A 49 2.86 -28.30 21.11
N ARG A 50 3.98 -28.34 20.37
CA ARG A 50 4.23 -29.36 19.34
C ARG A 50 4.49 -30.72 19.99
N ASP A 51 4.17 -31.78 19.27
CA ASP A 51 4.47 -33.14 19.70
C ASP A 51 5.97 -33.30 19.95
N GLY A 52 6.31 -33.69 21.19
CA GLY A 52 7.70 -33.85 21.62
C GLY A 52 8.37 -32.59 22.18
N ASP A 53 7.71 -31.42 22.19
CA ASP A 53 8.22 -30.24 22.90
C ASP A 53 8.10 -30.45 24.41
N LYS A 54 9.25 -30.52 25.07
CA LYS A 54 9.39 -30.70 26.52
C LYS A 54 9.99 -29.47 27.21
N ILE A 55 10.13 -28.34 26.50
CA ILE A 55 10.78 -27.15 27.03
C ILE A 55 9.82 -26.46 28.01
N PRO A 56 10.16 -26.39 29.30
CA PRO A 56 9.21 -25.92 30.32
C PRO A 56 9.08 -24.39 30.38
N THR A 57 10.07 -23.64 29.90
CA THR A 57 10.14 -22.17 29.95
C THR A 57 10.94 -21.65 28.76
N ILE A 58 10.56 -20.48 28.24
CA ILE A 58 11.27 -19.86 27.11
C ILE A 58 12.72 -19.50 27.48
N VAL A 59 13.02 -19.24 28.76
CA VAL A 59 14.37 -18.95 29.27
C VAL A 59 15.34 -20.11 28.97
N LYS A 60 14.85 -21.35 29.00
CA LYS A 60 15.64 -22.56 28.73
C LYS A 60 15.59 -22.99 27.27
N SER A 61 14.85 -22.27 26.43
CA SER A 61 14.75 -22.58 25.01
C SER A 61 16.06 -22.23 24.29
N PRO A 62 16.51 -23.05 23.32
CA PRO A 62 17.62 -22.66 22.47
C PRO A 62 17.27 -21.40 21.68
N PHE A 63 18.28 -20.54 21.49
CA PHE A 63 18.14 -19.37 20.64
C PHE A 63 17.90 -19.79 19.18
N PRO A 64 17.02 -19.13 18.42
CA PRO A 64 16.78 -19.47 17.01
C PRO A 64 18.06 -19.41 16.18
N VAL A 65 18.28 -20.44 15.36
CA VAL A 65 19.41 -20.52 14.43
C VAL A 65 18.87 -20.41 13.01
N ASN A 66 19.59 -19.70 12.14
CA ASN A 66 19.22 -19.58 10.74
C ASN A 66 19.21 -20.96 10.08
N ASN A 67 18.15 -21.26 9.34
CA ASN A 67 18.04 -22.47 8.54
C ASN A 67 18.05 -22.09 7.04
N PRO A 68 19.13 -22.40 6.31
CA PRO A 68 19.23 -22.08 4.89
C PRO A 68 18.11 -22.67 4.03
N THR A 69 17.46 -23.75 4.46
CA THR A 69 16.34 -24.36 3.70
C THR A 69 15.08 -23.51 3.69
N TYR A 70 15.00 -22.46 4.51
CA TYR A 70 13.88 -21.51 4.52
C TYR A 70 14.14 -20.28 3.66
N ILE A 71 15.31 -20.17 3.04
CA ILE A 71 15.65 -19.07 2.14
C ILE A 71 15.13 -19.45 0.74
N ASP A 72 14.15 -18.69 0.26
CA ASP A 72 13.57 -18.86 -1.07
C ASP A 72 13.43 -17.49 -1.75
N GLU A 73 14.44 -17.16 -2.57
CA GLU A 73 14.51 -15.88 -3.27
C GLU A 73 13.36 -15.68 -4.26
N GLN A 74 12.83 -16.77 -4.83
CA GLN A 74 11.71 -16.69 -5.76
C GLN A 74 10.41 -16.36 -5.00
N ALA A 75 10.17 -17.02 -3.87
CA ALA A 75 9.02 -16.74 -3.03
C ALA A 75 9.03 -15.28 -2.50
N ASP A 76 10.21 -14.75 -2.15
CA ASP A 76 10.36 -13.36 -1.74
C ASP A 76 10.02 -12.39 -2.89
N ALA A 77 10.54 -12.64 -4.09
CA ALA A 77 10.24 -11.82 -5.26
C ALA A 77 8.75 -11.86 -5.64
N ASP A 78 8.14 -13.05 -5.61
CA ASP A 78 6.72 -13.27 -5.88
C ASP A 78 5.85 -12.52 -4.84
N PHE A 79 6.23 -12.58 -3.56
CA PHE A 79 5.52 -11.88 -2.48
C PHE A 79 5.62 -10.37 -2.62
N GLU A 80 6.80 -9.83 -2.94
CA GLU A 80 7.00 -8.40 -3.18
C GLU A 80 6.13 -7.90 -4.33
N LEU A 81 5.99 -8.67 -5.41
CA LEU A 81 5.10 -8.34 -6.52
C LEU A 81 3.63 -8.27 -6.08
N VAL A 82 3.15 -9.29 -5.36
CA VAL A 82 1.79 -9.32 -4.81
C VAL A 82 1.56 -8.14 -3.87
N PHE A 83 2.55 -7.81 -3.03
CA PHE A 83 2.47 -6.70 -2.09
C PHE A 83 2.45 -5.34 -2.81
N ALA A 84 3.24 -5.17 -3.86
CA ALA A 84 3.23 -3.99 -4.71
C ALA A 84 1.87 -3.79 -5.38
N VAL A 85 1.24 -4.88 -5.85
CA VAL A 85 -0.12 -4.86 -6.40
C VAL A 85 -1.14 -4.39 -5.37
N VAL A 86 -1.11 -4.93 -4.15
CA VAL A 86 -1.99 -4.50 -3.06
C VAL A 86 -1.77 -3.03 -2.72
N ARG A 87 -0.51 -2.58 -2.65
CA ARG A 87 -0.16 -1.18 -2.36
C ARG A 87 -0.69 -0.24 -3.43
N SER A 88 -0.51 -0.61 -4.70
CA SER A 88 -1.02 0.14 -5.85
C SER A 88 -2.55 0.20 -5.86
N GLY A 89 -3.22 -0.92 -5.63
CA GLY A 89 -4.68 -0.95 -5.50
C GLY A 89 -5.21 -0.08 -4.36
N ARG A 90 -4.55 -0.09 -3.20
CA ARG A 90 -4.88 0.81 -2.07
C ARG A 90 -4.60 2.28 -2.38
N SER A 91 -3.51 2.58 -3.09
CA SER A 91 -3.18 3.94 -3.53
C SER A 91 -4.28 4.47 -4.42
N LEU A 92 -4.63 3.73 -5.48
CA LEU A 92 -5.72 4.10 -6.40
C LEU A 92 -7.03 4.30 -5.65
N MET A 93 -7.40 3.40 -4.73
CA MET A 93 -8.60 3.56 -3.90
C MET A 93 -8.58 4.86 -3.08
N GLY A 94 -7.41 5.25 -2.55
CA GLY A 94 -7.21 6.51 -1.83
C GLY A 94 -7.29 7.73 -2.74
N ASP A 95 -6.66 7.67 -3.91
CA ASP A 95 -6.62 8.75 -4.89
C ASP A 95 -8.02 9.11 -5.39
N TYR A 96 -8.87 8.11 -5.60
CA TYR A 96 -10.28 8.28 -5.99
C TYR A 96 -11.25 8.34 -4.81
N ASN A 97 -10.74 8.42 -3.58
CA ASN A 97 -11.52 8.50 -2.33
C ASN A 97 -12.62 7.42 -2.23
N MET A 98 -12.35 6.24 -2.78
CA MET A 98 -13.31 5.15 -2.85
C MET A 98 -13.23 4.33 -1.56
N THR A 99 -14.24 4.47 -0.71
CA THR A 99 -14.25 3.85 0.61
C THR A 99 -14.81 2.43 0.62
N LYS A 100 -15.67 2.09 -0.36
CA LYS A 100 -16.30 0.77 -0.52
C LYS A 100 -16.66 0.52 -1.98
N GLY A 101 -16.71 -0.75 -2.39
CA GLY A 101 -17.28 -1.16 -3.67
C GLY A 101 -16.31 -1.14 -4.85
N GLY A 102 -15.03 -0.84 -4.61
CA GLY A 102 -14.03 -0.78 -5.67
C GLY A 102 -13.84 -2.13 -6.36
N GLN A 103 -13.90 -2.14 -7.69
CA GLN A 103 -13.60 -3.33 -8.49
C GLN A 103 -12.21 -3.16 -9.08
N ILE A 104 -11.30 -4.05 -8.70
CA ILE A 104 -9.90 -4.01 -9.10
C ILE A 104 -9.69 -5.06 -10.17
N TYR A 105 -9.10 -4.64 -11.29
CA TYR A 105 -8.65 -5.53 -12.35
C TYR A 105 -7.14 -5.48 -12.41
N ILE A 106 -6.47 -6.62 -12.55
CA ILE A 106 -5.01 -6.65 -12.65
C ILE A 106 -4.64 -7.31 -13.97
N LEU A 107 -3.87 -6.61 -14.78
CA LEU A 107 -3.31 -7.13 -16.01
C LEU A 107 -1.86 -7.55 -15.74
N GLY A 108 -1.56 -8.81 -16.01
CA GLY A 108 -0.22 -9.38 -15.89
C GLY A 108 0.22 -10.08 -17.17
N SER A 109 1.53 -10.14 -17.42
CA SER A 109 2.12 -11.07 -18.39
C SER A 109 1.82 -12.53 -17.98
N THR A 110 1.95 -13.50 -18.89
CA THR A 110 1.47 -14.88 -18.70
C THR A 110 1.88 -15.52 -17.37
N GLU A 111 3.14 -15.38 -16.95
CA GLU A 111 3.64 -15.95 -15.69
C GLU A 111 3.17 -15.14 -14.47
N ILE A 112 3.20 -13.81 -14.57
CA ILE A 112 2.71 -12.91 -13.51
C ILE A 112 1.21 -13.13 -13.27
N ALA A 113 0.42 -13.28 -14.33
CA ALA A 113 -1.01 -13.51 -14.25
C ALA A 113 -1.35 -14.84 -13.55
N LYS A 114 -0.54 -15.89 -13.72
CA LYS A 114 -0.74 -17.15 -12.98
C LYS A 114 -0.52 -16.96 -11.48
N LEU A 115 0.58 -16.31 -11.09
CA LEU A 115 0.89 -16.01 -9.70
C LEU A 115 -0.20 -15.13 -9.04
N LEU A 116 -0.60 -14.06 -9.72
CA LEU A 116 -1.61 -13.16 -9.19
C LEU A 116 -2.99 -13.83 -9.11
N LYS A 117 -3.31 -14.75 -10.02
CA LYS A 117 -4.54 -15.57 -9.95
C LYS A 117 -4.55 -16.48 -8.74
N SER A 118 -3.42 -17.11 -8.39
CA SER A 118 -3.37 -17.94 -7.17
C SER A 118 -3.56 -17.13 -5.90
N GLU A 119 -3.14 -15.85 -5.90
CA GLU A 119 -3.21 -14.96 -4.74
C GLU A 119 -4.39 -13.96 -4.77
N GLU A 120 -5.31 -14.10 -5.71
CA GLU A 120 -6.41 -13.14 -5.96
C GLU A 120 -7.26 -12.87 -4.72
N ALA A 121 -7.61 -13.93 -3.98
CA ALA A 121 -8.36 -13.83 -2.73
C ALA A 121 -7.56 -13.08 -1.63
N GLY A 122 -6.24 -13.28 -1.59
CA GLY A 122 -5.32 -12.59 -0.69
C GLY A 122 -5.24 -11.10 -1.00
N ILE A 123 -5.13 -10.75 -2.28
CA ILE A 123 -5.06 -9.36 -2.77
C ILE A 123 -6.38 -8.63 -2.51
N ALA A 124 -7.53 -9.26 -2.79
CA ALA A 124 -8.85 -8.70 -2.51
C ALA A 124 -9.03 -8.41 -1.01
N THR A 125 -8.67 -9.36 -0.16
CA THR A 125 -8.78 -9.22 1.30
C THR A 125 -7.89 -8.09 1.84
N LEU A 126 -6.68 -7.95 1.29
CA LEU A 126 -5.76 -6.90 1.73
C LEU A 126 -6.14 -5.53 1.16
N THR A 127 -6.72 -5.44 -0.03
CA THR A 127 -7.15 -4.15 -0.58
C THR A 127 -8.48 -3.71 0.04
N LYS A 128 -8.38 -3.07 1.21
CA LYS A 128 -9.52 -2.61 2.01
C LYS A 128 -10.47 -1.76 1.19
N GLY A 129 -11.76 -2.11 1.22
CA GLY A 129 -12.80 -1.41 0.46
C GLY A 129 -13.03 -1.95 -0.95
N SER A 130 -12.17 -2.84 -1.45
CA SER A 130 -12.44 -3.55 -2.69
C SER A 130 -13.57 -4.57 -2.49
N LYS A 131 -14.45 -4.68 -3.49
CA LYS A 131 -15.51 -5.69 -3.56
C LYS A 131 -15.02 -6.94 -4.28
N SER A 132 -14.20 -6.74 -5.32
CA SER A 132 -13.61 -7.81 -6.12
C SER A 132 -12.23 -7.39 -6.59
N CYS A 133 -11.36 -8.39 -6.67
CA CYS A 133 -10.14 -8.32 -7.45
C CYS A 133 -10.30 -9.37 -8.56
N THR A 134 -9.88 -9.07 -9.78
CA THR A 134 -9.96 -10.01 -10.90
C THR A 134 -8.72 -9.87 -11.75
N VAL A 135 -8.01 -10.98 -11.95
CA VAL A 135 -6.81 -10.98 -12.79
C VAL A 135 -7.19 -11.30 -14.23
N VAL A 136 -6.95 -10.33 -15.11
CA VAL A 136 -7.27 -10.40 -16.53
C VAL A 136 -6.00 -10.66 -17.35
N SER A 137 -6.19 -11.32 -18.48
CA SER A 137 -5.10 -11.69 -19.41
C SER A 137 -5.02 -10.73 -20.60
N ASP A 138 -6.09 -9.97 -20.84
CA ASP A 138 -6.25 -9.09 -21.99
C ASP A 138 -6.84 -7.75 -21.54
N VAL A 139 -6.36 -6.67 -22.15
CA VAL A 139 -6.83 -5.30 -21.92
C VAL A 139 -8.32 -5.17 -22.27
N ALA A 140 -8.83 -5.94 -23.24
CA ALA A 140 -10.22 -5.92 -23.66
C ALA A 140 -11.22 -6.37 -22.58
N GLN A 141 -10.73 -7.06 -21.53
CA GLN A 141 -11.57 -7.48 -20.40
C GLN A 141 -11.71 -6.39 -19.33
N ILE A 142 -10.98 -5.29 -19.46
CA ILE A 142 -11.00 -4.16 -18.52
C ILE A 142 -12.17 -3.24 -18.91
N PRO A 143 -13.10 -2.94 -17.99
CA PRO A 143 -14.20 -2.02 -18.29
C PRO A 143 -13.68 -0.60 -18.60
N GLU A 144 -14.42 0.13 -19.41
CA GLU A 144 -14.12 1.56 -19.66
C GLU A 144 -14.29 2.42 -18.41
N GLY A 145 -13.46 3.46 -18.28
CA GLY A 145 -13.45 4.36 -17.12
C GLY A 145 -12.74 3.77 -15.89
N CYS A 146 -11.73 2.93 -16.13
CA CYS A 146 -10.80 2.49 -15.10
C CYS A 146 -9.60 3.44 -14.99
N ALA A 147 -9.22 3.77 -13.76
CA ALA A 147 -7.93 4.38 -13.48
C ALA A 147 -6.85 3.30 -13.44
N SER A 148 -5.69 3.54 -14.05
CA SER A 148 -4.61 2.57 -14.13
C SER A 148 -3.34 3.05 -13.41
N GLN A 149 -2.65 2.13 -12.75
CA GLN A 149 -1.30 2.35 -12.23
C GLN A 149 -0.41 1.17 -12.62
N THR A 150 0.68 1.48 -13.33
CA THR A 150 1.68 0.48 -13.72
C THR A 150 2.70 0.33 -12.60
N ILE A 151 2.96 -0.91 -12.20
CA ILE A 151 3.91 -1.24 -11.14
C ILE A 151 5.29 -1.54 -11.74
N GLN A 152 5.29 -2.40 -12.76
CA GLN A 152 6.47 -2.79 -13.52
C GLN A 152 6.07 -3.19 -14.94
N GLU A 153 7.05 -3.45 -15.79
CA GLU A 153 6.80 -3.92 -17.15
C GLU A 153 5.99 -5.22 -17.14
N GLY A 154 4.83 -5.20 -17.80
CA GLY A 154 3.91 -6.34 -17.83
C GLY A 154 3.06 -6.54 -16.57
N CYS A 155 2.96 -5.57 -15.65
CA CYS A 155 2.02 -5.60 -14.52
C CYS A 155 1.37 -4.23 -14.28
N THR A 156 0.07 -4.15 -14.54
CA THR A 156 -0.72 -2.92 -14.37
C THR A 156 -2.00 -3.20 -13.60
N VAL A 157 -2.27 -2.37 -12.59
CA VAL A 157 -3.49 -2.43 -11.78
C VAL A 157 -4.47 -1.40 -12.29
N TYR A 158 -5.73 -1.80 -12.42
CA TYR A 158 -6.84 -1.00 -12.87
C TYR A 158 -7.90 -0.96 -11.79
N LEU A 159 -8.48 0.22 -11.59
CA LEU A 159 -9.56 0.45 -10.64
C LEU A 159 -10.76 1.01 -11.40
N LEU A 160 -11.90 0.34 -11.33
CA LEU A 160 -13.13 0.86 -11.92
C LEU A 160 -13.65 2.06 -11.12
N VAL A 161 -13.53 3.26 -11.71
CA VAL A 161 -13.96 4.52 -11.09
C VAL A 161 -15.35 4.93 -11.61
N LYS A 162 -15.68 4.55 -12.86
CA LYS A 162 -16.95 4.90 -13.51
C LYS A 162 -18.17 4.46 -12.70
N GLY A 163 -19.01 5.43 -12.32
CA GLY A 163 -20.26 5.22 -11.58
C GLY A 163 -20.13 5.09 -10.06
N MET A 164 -18.91 5.10 -9.50
CA MET A 164 -18.68 5.03 -8.05
C MET A 164 -18.20 6.35 -7.44
N VAL A 165 -17.63 7.23 -8.25
CA VAL A 165 -17.09 8.53 -7.82
C VAL A 165 -17.76 9.64 -8.61
N ASP A 166 -18.21 10.69 -7.90
CA ASP A 166 -18.66 11.94 -8.51
C ASP A 166 -17.43 12.73 -8.95
N VAL A 167 -16.98 12.46 -10.18
CA VAL A 167 -15.80 13.09 -10.78
C VAL A 167 -15.96 14.61 -10.79
N ASP A 168 -17.17 15.12 -11.06
CA ASP A 168 -17.43 16.55 -11.13
C ASP A 168 -17.33 17.21 -9.73
N ALA A 169 -17.84 16.56 -8.68
CA ALA A 169 -17.68 17.04 -7.31
C ALA A 169 -16.22 17.03 -6.82
N GLU A 170 -15.44 16.02 -7.22
CA GLU A 170 -14.05 15.90 -6.80
C GLU A 170 -13.15 16.88 -7.57
N VAL A 171 -13.38 17.07 -8.87
CA VAL A 171 -12.75 18.14 -9.66
C VAL A 171 -13.04 19.50 -9.04
N GLN A 172 -14.29 19.81 -8.69
CA GLN A 172 -14.64 21.08 -8.03
C GLN A 172 -13.94 21.29 -6.67
N LYS A 173 -13.73 20.22 -5.89
CA LYS A 173 -12.96 20.32 -4.64
C LYS A 173 -11.49 20.62 -4.90
N ILE A 174 -10.90 19.96 -5.90
CA ILE A 174 -9.50 20.17 -6.27
C ILE A 174 -9.32 21.57 -6.85
N GLU A 175 -10.22 22.05 -7.71
CA GLU A 175 -10.22 23.43 -8.21
C GLU A 175 -10.34 24.48 -7.08
N LYS A 176 -11.19 24.22 -6.08
CA LYS A 176 -11.29 25.09 -4.88
C LYS A 176 -10.01 25.12 -4.05
N LYS A 177 -9.24 24.02 -4.02
CA LYS A 177 -7.90 24.01 -3.38
C LYS A 177 -6.88 24.73 -4.25
N LEU A 178 -6.86 24.44 -5.55
CA LEU A 178 -5.96 25.04 -6.53
C LEU A 178 -6.09 26.56 -6.52
N THR A 179 -7.31 27.09 -6.54
CA THR A 179 -7.58 28.54 -6.45
C THR A 179 -7.11 29.16 -5.13
N LYS A 180 -7.14 28.44 -4.01
CA LYS A 180 -6.60 28.92 -2.73
C LYS A 180 -5.07 28.97 -2.75
N VAL A 181 -4.42 27.93 -3.26
CA VAL A 181 -2.95 27.85 -3.36
C VAL A 181 -2.42 28.87 -4.35
N GLN A 182 -3.08 29.06 -5.50
CA GLN A 182 -2.74 30.12 -6.47
C GLN A 182 -2.84 31.52 -5.85
N LYS A 183 -3.91 31.81 -5.10
CA LYS A 183 -4.00 33.10 -4.39
C LYS A 183 -2.88 33.29 -3.36
N ALA A 184 -2.55 32.25 -2.60
CA ALA A 184 -1.45 32.30 -1.64
C ALA A 184 -0.09 32.52 -2.33
N LYS A 185 0.12 31.91 -3.49
CA LYS A 185 1.29 32.13 -4.35
C LYS A 185 1.33 33.58 -4.85
N GLU A 186 0.26 34.08 -5.46
CA GLU A 186 0.18 35.45 -5.97
C GLU A 186 0.42 36.50 -4.87
N ASP A 187 -0.13 36.28 -3.67
CA ASP A 187 0.07 37.19 -2.53
C ASP A 187 1.52 37.19 -2.03
N LEU A 188 2.23 36.05 -2.13
CA LEU A 188 3.63 35.93 -1.78
C LEU A 188 4.55 36.50 -2.88
N GLU A 189 4.22 36.30 -4.15
CA GLU A 189 4.92 36.91 -5.29
C GLU A 189 4.82 38.43 -5.26
N LYS A 190 3.63 39.00 -5.00
CA LYS A 190 3.44 40.45 -4.85
C LYS A 190 4.32 41.03 -3.75
N LYS A 191 4.40 40.36 -2.59
CA LYS A 191 5.28 40.77 -1.48
C LYS A 191 6.77 40.70 -1.84
N THR A 192 7.15 39.76 -2.71
CA THR A 192 8.54 39.53 -3.11
C THR A 192 8.98 40.48 -4.24
N GLN A 193 8.04 40.96 -5.07
CA GLN A 193 8.28 41.91 -6.16
C GLN A 193 8.34 43.38 -5.70
N ASP A 194 7.90 43.70 -4.48
CA ASP A 194 8.03 45.05 -3.93
C ASP A 194 9.50 45.48 -3.85
N ALA A 195 9.83 46.64 -4.43
CA ALA A 195 11.21 47.17 -4.46
C ALA A 195 11.84 47.35 -3.05
N THR A 196 10.99 47.46 -2.02
CA THR A 196 11.39 47.57 -0.60
C THR A 196 11.71 46.23 0.06
N TYR A 197 11.36 45.11 -0.57
CA TYR A 197 11.55 43.76 -0.04
C TYR A 197 13.04 43.38 0.01
N LEU A 198 13.80 43.74 -1.03
CA LEU A 198 15.25 43.51 -1.13
C LEU A 198 16.10 44.37 -0.19
N THR A 199 15.53 45.41 0.43
CA THR A 199 16.24 46.28 1.36
C THR A 199 15.82 46.06 2.81
N LYS A 200 14.56 45.65 3.05
CA LYS A 200 13.98 45.57 4.41
C LYS A 200 13.91 44.15 5.00
N VAL A 201 13.94 43.12 4.16
CA VAL A 201 13.74 41.72 4.61
C VAL A 201 15.08 41.01 4.77
N LYS A 202 15.30 40.34 5.91
CA LYS A 202 16.53 39.59 6.19
C LYS A 202 16.75 38.46 5.18
N PRO A 203 18.00 38.09 4.85
CA PRO A 203 18.30 37.02 3.90
C PRO A 203 17.66 35.67 4.25
N GLU A 204 17.63 35.28 5.53
CA GLU A 204 16.95 34.05 6.00
C GLU A 204 15.46 34.02 5.64
N ILE A 205 14.77 35.16 5.72
CA ILE A 205 13.33 35.24 5.41
C ILE A 205 13.10 35.18 3.89
N ARG A 206 14.08 35.63 3.09
CA ARG A 206 14.01 35.55 1.62
C ARG A 206 14.15 34.11 1.14
N GLU A 207 15.15 33.39 1.66
CA GLU A 207 15.34 31.97 1.35
C GLU A 207 14.11 31.15 1.77
N MET A 208 13.53 31.43 2.94
CA MET A 208 12.33 30.74 3.41
C MET A 208 11.10 31.05 2.54
N ASN A 209 10.97 32.27 2.01
CA ASN A 209 9.87 32.64 1.11
C ASN A 209 10.07 32.09 -0.31
N GLU A 210 11.31 32.00 -0.80
CA GLU A 210 11.64 31.36 -2.07
C GLU A 210 11.38 29.84 -2.02
N ALA A 211 11.74 29.19 -0.91
CA ALA A 211 11.39 27.80 -0.65
C ALA A 211 9.87 27.59 -0.67
N LYS A 212 9.11 28.45 0.02
CA LYS A 212 7.64 28.40 0.02
C LYS A 212 7.02 28.63 -1.37
N LEU A 213 7.61 29.50 -2.20
CA LEU A 213 7.15 29.69 -3.58
C LEU A 213 7.34 28.42 -4.40
N LYS A 214 8.50 27.75 -4.27
CA LYS A 214 8.75 26.45 -4.92
C LYS A 214 7.80 25.37 -4.43
N ASP A 215 7.50 25.33 -3.12
CA ASP A 215 6.55 24.39 -2.56
C ASP A 215 5.13 24.61 -3.13
N TYR A 216 4.68 25.87 -3.22
CA TYR A 216 3.38 26.18 -3.84
C TYR A 216 3.35 25.88 -5.34
N GLU A 217 4.44 26.07 -6.07
CA GLU A 217 4.53 25.68 -7.49
C GLU A 217 4.43 24.16 -7.67
N ALA A 218 5.13 23.39 -6.83
CA ALA A 218 5.03 21.93 -6.83
C ALA A 218 3.61 21.46 -6.45
N GLU A 219 2.97 22.12 -5.49
CA GLU A 219 1.60 21.82 -5.09
C GLU A 219 0.59 22.15 -6.20
N ILE A 220 0.75 23.27 -6.90
CA ILE A 220 -0.11 23.63 -8.05
C ILE A 220 0.07 22.62 -9.19
N ALA A 221 1.31 22.24 -9.52
CA ALA A 221 1.60 21.27 -10.57
C ALA A 221 0.96 19.90 -10.28
N THR A 222 1.05 19.43 -9.03
CA THR A 222 0.44 18.16 -8.61
C THR A 222 -1.09 18.22 -8.63
N LEU A 223 -1.70 19.32 -8.17
CA LEU A 223 -3.16 19.51 -8.22
C LEU A 223 -3.68 19.60 -9.65
N THR A 224 -2.94 20.24 -10.57
CA THR A 224 -3.33 20.39 -11.98
C THR A 224 -3.26 19.03 -12.70
N SER A 225 -2.18 18.28 -12.49
CA SER A 225 -2.04 16.90 -13.00
C SER A 225 -3.15 15.98 -12.45
N GLY A 226 -3.55 16.17 -11.20
CA GLY A 226 -4.71 15.50 -10.61
C GLY A 226 -5.99 15.77 -11.39
N ILE A 227 -6.32 17.05 -11.66
CA ILE A 227 -7.52 17.44 -12.42
C ILE A 227 -7.50 16.81 -13.83
N ASP A 228 -6.37 16.87 -14.54
CA ASP A 228 -6.25 16.26 -15.87
C ASP A 228 -6.49 14.76 -15.85
N THR A 229 -6.04 14.08 -14.79
CA THR A 229 -6.26 12.64 -14.61
C THR A 229 -7.74 12.33 -14.37
N PHE A 230 -8.44 13.13 -13.57
CA PHE A 230 -9.89 13.00 -13.37
C PHE A 230 -10.69 13.29 -14.64
N MET A 231 -10.29 14.31 -15.42
CA MET A 231 -10.96 14.65 -16.68
C MET A 231 -10.82 13.56 -17.75
N LYS A 232 -9.69 12.85 -17.80
CA LYS A 232 -9.48 11.71 -18.72
C LYS A 232 -10.34 10.48 -18.42
N LEU A 233 -10.95 10.43 -17.24
CA LEU A 233 -11.83 9.33 -16.80
C LEU A 233 -13.31 9.56 -17.13
N LYS A 234 -13.65 10.73 -17.67
CA LYS A 234 -14.99 11.10 -18.13
C LYS A 234 -15.26 10.54 -19.52
#